data_AF-A0A836RHS2-F1
#
_entry.id   AF-A0A836RHS2-F1
#
_cell.length_a   1.000
_cell.length_b   1.000
_cell.length_c   1.000
_cell.angle_alpha   90.00
_cell.angle_beta   90.00
_cell.angle_gamma   90.00
#
_symmetry.space_group_name_H-M   'P 1'
#
loop_
_entity.id
_entity.type
_entity.pdbx_description
1 polymer ?
#
loop_
_entity_poly.entity_id
_entity_poly.type
_entity_poly.pdbx_seq_one_letter_code
_entity_poly.pdbx_strand_id
1 'polypeptide(L)'
;MRLHGVRVVNRLYPFDRLGRFHSNDSMLNELSDMAVHTAQVNSEDGCVDACERGEWMTAYIDYPVIRIAFAGPGPDGRPLYSDPRLIANMLRRLALTQQGDDLMLACSPSDLHLRPENVHARIEDHVCFLVQTLRRHYENTGDAELVRELWPVLTKQIQWFLDRRTKRGVVHAREWFLHFDNPVSFQMCEGTTLNAMVYRALEDAADLAEMLGKSERARRHAAATASLHRAFNRHLWDATSGTYYAGIREGKKTPSDFSLR
;
A
#
# COMPACT_ATOMS: atom_id res chain seq x y z
N MET A 1 -29.03 -40.07 7.54
CA MET A 1 -27.87 -39.78 6.65
C MET A 1 -26.59 -40.06 7.45
N ARG A 2 -25.67 -40.90 6.95
CA ARG A 2 -24.38 -41.19 7.59
C ARG A 2 -23.27 -40.59 6.73
N LEU A 3 -22.39 -39.81 7.35
CA LEU A 3 -21.24 -39.21 6.67
C LEU A 3 -20.08 -40.23 6.68
N HIS A 4 -19.61 -40.64 5.50
CA HIS A 4 -18.58 -41.68 5.38
C HIS A 4 -17.14 -41.14 5.48
N GLY A 5 -16.95 -39.82 5.37
CA GLY A 5 -15.66 -39.18 5.54
C GLY A 5 -15.69 -37.69 5.20
N VAL A 6 -14.81 -36.93 5.83
CA VAL A 6 -14.53 -35.52 5.52
C VAL A 6 -13.03 -35.40 5.32
N ARG A 7 -12.62 -34.65 4.29
CA ARG A 7 -11.24 -34.26 4.07
C ARG A 7 -11.19 -32.78 3.72
N VAL A 8 -10.27 -32.06 4.36
CA VAL A 8 -9.90 -30.71 3.97
C VAL A 8 -8.63 -30.79 3.14
N VAL A 9 -8.61 -30.13 1.98
CA VAL A 9 -7.44 -30.05 1.10
C VAL A 9 -7.09 -28.58 0.96
N ASN A 10 -6.00 -28.16 1.60
CA ASN A 10 -5.51 -26.80 1.50
C ASN A 10 -4.66 -26.65 0.23
N ARG A 11 -4.94 -25.61 -0.56
CA ARG A 11 -4.14 -25.20 -1.72
C ARG A 11 -3.73 -23.75 -1.48
N LEU A 12 -2.44 -23.54 -1.25
CA LEU A 12 -1.85 -22.24 -0.95
C LEU A 12 -0.68 -22.02 -1.90
N TYR A 13 -0.22 -20.77 -2.00
CA TYR A 13 1.00 -20.45 -2.71
C TYR A 13 2.17 -21.30 -2.18
N PRO A 14 3.10 -21.78 -3.04
CA PRO A 14 4.12 -22.74 -2.66
C PRO A 14 5.27 -22.09 -1.88
N PHE A 15 4.97 -21.63 -0.67
CA PHE A 15 5.95 -21.12 0.28
C PHE A 15 6.50 -22.22 1.19
N ASP A 16 7.82 -22.17 1.37
CA ASP A 16 8.54 -22.84 2.44
C ASP A 16 8.77 -21.86 3.61
N ARG A 17 8.32 -22.23 4.82
CA ARG A 17 8.57 -21.47 6.06
C ARG A 17 10.00 -21.70 6.54
N LEU A 18 10.94 -20.92 6.02
CA LEU A 18 12.36 -21.02 6.37
C LEU A 18 12.78 -20.01 7.45
N GLY A 19 12.24 -18.79 7.40
CA GLY A 19 12.50 -17.76 8.40
C GLY A 19 11.82 -18.11 9.72
N ARG A 20 12.56 -17.95 10.83
CA ARG A 20 12.07 -18.25 12.17
C ARG A 20 12.49 -17.17 13.14
N PHE A 21 11.60 -16.87 14.07
CA PHE A 21 11.83 -15.98 15.20
C PHE A 21 11.65 -16.78 16.49
N HIS A 22 12.50 -16.52 17.48
CA HIS A 22 12.37 -17.07 18.82
C HIS A 22 12.95 -16.10 19.84
N SER A 23 12.25 -15.96 20.96
CA SER A 23 12.65 -15.18 22.12
C SER A 23 12.34 -15.92 23.41
N ASN A 24 12.75 -15.37 24.54
CA ASN A 24 12.41 -15.86 25.88
C ASN A 24 10.96 -15.53 26.29
N ASP A 25 10.24 -14.74 25.50
CA ASP A 25 8.83 -14.42 25.71
C ASP A 25 7.95 -15.33 24.83
N SER A 26 7.15 -16.19 25.47
CA SER A 26 6.28 -17.14 24.77
C SER A 26 5.18 -16.45 23.99
N MET A 27 4.65 -15.32 24.46
CA MET A 27 3.62 -14.56 23.75
C MET A 27 4.16 -14.01 22.43
N LEU A 28 5.40 -13.50 22.42
CA LEU A 28 6.02 -13.01 21.18
C LEU A 28 6.29 -14.14 20.17
N ASN A 29 6.63 -15.34 20.67
CA ASN A 29 6.82 -16.51 19.82
C ASN A 29 5.49 -16.95 19.16
N GLU A 30 4.41 -17.00 19.93
CA GLU A 30 3.06 -17.31 19.43
C GLU A 30 2.58 -16.25 18.42
N LEU A 31 2.76 -14.96 18.74
CA LEU A 31 2.40 -13.87 17.85
C LEU A 31 3.13 -13.95 16.51
N SER A 32 4.42 -14.28 16.54
CA SER A 32 5.21 -14.46 15.32
C SER A 32 4.70 -15.63 14.48
N ASP A 33 4.39 -16.79 15.09
CA ASP A 33 3.88 -17.94 14.34
C ASP A 33 2.49 -17.65 13.75
N MET A 34 1.63 -16.96 14.50
CA MET A 34 0.32 -16.50 14.01
C MET A 34 0.47 -15.55 12.83
N ALA A 35 1.34 -14.53 12.92
CA ALA A 35 1.55 -13.57 11.83
C ALA A 35 2.05 -14.26 10.55
N VAL A 36 3.00 -15.19 10.67
CA VAL A 36 3.48 -15.99 9.55
C VAL A 36 2.37 -16.89 9.02
N HIS A 37 1.56 -17.50 9.89
CA HIS A 37 0.44 -18.32 9.46
C HIS A 37 -0.60 -17.53 8.68
N THR A 38 -0.99 -16.35 9.17
CA THR A 38 -1.92 -15.44 8.49
C THR A 38 -1.41 -15.07 7.10
N ALA A 39 -0.15 -14.65 6.98
CA ALA A 39 0.44 -14.32 5.68
C ALA A 39 0.44 -15.52 4.72
N GLN A 40 0.66 -16.75 5.23
CA GLN A 40 0.64 -17.95 4.38
C GLN A 40 -0.77 -18.28 3.86
N VAL A 41 -1.79 -18.23 4.71
CA VAL A 41 -3.17 -18.59 4.30
C VAL A 41 -3.82 -17.55 3.40
N ASN A 42 -3.32 -16.30 3.48
CA ASN A 42 -3.69 -15.18 2.62
C ASN A 42 -2.81 -15.10 1.36
N SER A 43 -1.97 -16.10 1.11
CA SER A 43 -1.14 -16.18 -0.11
C SER A 43 -1.65 -17.31 -1.01
N GLU A 44 -2.24 -16.92 -2.13
CA GLU A 44 -2.73 -17.79 -3.20
C GLU A 44 -2.04 -17.43 -4.52
N ASP A 45 -2.76 -17.25 -5.62
CA ASP A 45 -2.22 -16.72 -6.87
C ASP A 45 -1.84 -15.22 -6.78
N GLY A 46 -2.28 -14.56 -5.70
CA GLY A 46 -1.92 -13.22 -5.23
C GLY A 46 -1.98 -13.16 -3.70
N CYS A 47 -1.56 -12.03 -3.12
CA CYS A 47 -1.83 -11.76 -1.72
C CYS A 47 -3.29 -11.30 -1.60
N VAL A 48 -4.12 -12.05 -0.88
CA VAL A 48 -5.56 -11.83 -0.77
C VAL A 48 -5.96 -11.38 0.63
N ASP A 49 -7.07 -10.66 0.75
CA ASP A 49 -7.67 -10.41 2.05
C ASP A 49 -8.39 -11.67 2.59
N ALA A 50 -8.60 -11.70 3.90
CA ALA A 50 -9.19 -12.86 4.56
C ALA A 50 -10.72 -12.99 4.36
N CYS A 51 -11.43 -11.90 4.04
CA CYS A 51 -12.89 -11.86 4.03
C CYS A 51 -13.45 -12.14 2.63
N GLU A 52 -12.95 -11.41 1.63
CA GLU A 52 -13.46 -11.44 0.26
C GLU A 52 -12.55 -12.23 -0.68
N ARG A 53 -11.32 -12.54 -0.24
CA ARG A 53 -10.29 -13.24 -1.02
C ARG A 53 -9.89 -12.46 -2.29
N GLY A 54 -9.99 -11.14 -2.27
CA GLY A 54 -9.55 -10.24 -3.34
C GLY A 54 -8.12 -9.74 -3.12
N GLU A 55 -7.37 -9.46 -4.20
CA GLU A 55 -6.01 -8.90 -4.09
C GLU A 55 -6.06 -7.38 -3.83
N TRP A 56 -6.33 -7.00 -2.59
CA TRP A 56 -6.30 -5.62 -2.13
C TRP A 56 -4.86 -5.16 -1.89
N MET A 57 -4.49 -3.93 -2.29
CA MET A 57 -3.15 -3.36 -2.02
C MET A 57 -2.74 -3.28 -0.54
N THR A 58 -3.64 -3.56 0.39
CA THR A 58 -3.33 -3.78 1.81
C THR A 58 -2.30 -4.90 2.02
N ALA A 59 -2.09 -5.78 1.04
CA ALA A 59 -0.98 -6.75 1.02
C ALA A 59 0.42 -6.13 1.24
N TYR A 60 0.56 -4.81 1.08
CA TYR A 60 1.74 -4.07 1.55
C TYR A 60 2.11 -4.38 3.01
N ILE A 61 1.12 -4.68 3.86
CA ILE A 61 1.29 -5.05 5.27
C ILE A 61 1.84 -6.48 5.41
N ASP A 62 1.40 -7.40 4.55
CA ASP A 62 1.86 -8.80 4.56
C ASP A 62 3.26 -8.95 3.96
N TYR A 63 3.64 -8.09 3.01
CA TYR A 63 4.90 -8.22 2.29
C TYR A 63 6.15 -8.25 3.18
N PRO A 64 6.29 -7.42 4.25
CA PRO A 64 7.37 -7.56 5.23
C PRO A 64 7.45 -8.95 5.88
N VAL A 65 6.30 -9.56 6.23
CA VAL A 65 6.26 -10.91 6.80
C VAL A 65 6.73 -11.92 5.76
N ILE A 66 6.25 -11.78 4.52
CA ILE A 66 6.64 -12.67 3.42
C ILE A 66 8.16 -12.64 3.18
N ARG A 67 8.74 -11.44 3.17
CA ARG A 67 10.19 -11.25 2.99
C ARG A 67 11.02 -11.95 4.05
N ILE A 68 10.56 -11.98 5.29
CA ILE A 68 11.33 -12.52 6.41
C ILE A 68 11.11 -14.03 6.55
N ALA A 69 9.86 -14.50 6.37
CA ALA A 69 9.46 -15.84 6.76
C ALA A 69 9.52 -16.88 5.63
N PHE A 70 9.30 -16.48 4.38
CA PHE A 70 9.10 -17.42 3.30
C PHE A 70 10.23 -17.45 2.27
N ALA A 71 10.46 -18.65 1.76
CA ALA A 71 11.12 -18.87 0.48
C ALA A 71 10.16 -19.56 -0.48
N GLY A 72 10.38 -19.41 -1.78
CA GLY A 72 9.64 -20.16 -2.79
C GLY A 72 10.57 -20.90 -3.74
N PRO A 73 10.01 -21.65 -4.71
CA PRO A 73 10.82 -22.34 -5.71
C PRO A 73 11.62 -21.37 -6.57
N GLY A 74 12.94 -21.35 -6.41
CA GLY A 74 13.86 -20.57 -7.24
C GLY A 74 14.34 -21.30 -8.50
N PRO A 75 15.16 -20.62 -9.31
CA PRO A 75 15.81 -21.25 -10.46
C PRO A 75 16.68 -22.42 -10.01
N ASP A 76 16.74 -23.46 -10.84
CA ASP A 76 17.56 -24.67 -10.61
C ASP A 76 17.21 -25.46 -9.35
N GLY A 77 15.98 -25.31 -8.83
CA GLY A 77 15.47 -26.04 -7.67
C GLY A 77 16.01 -25.55 -6.33
N ARG A 78 16.74 -24.43 -6.29
CA ARG A 78 17.18 -23.78 -5.04
C ARG A 78 16.07 -22.91 -4.46
N PRO A 79 15.97 -22.78 -3.13
CA PRO A 79 15.00 -21.87 -2.53
C PRO A 79 15.33 -20.42 -2.87
N LEU A 80 14.33 -19.68 -3.34
CA LEU A 80 14.37 -18.23 -3.51
C LEU A 80 13.87 -17.59 -2.22
N TYR A 81 14.79 -17.13 -1.38
CA TYR A 81 14.48 -16.44 -0.13
C TYR A 81 13.76 -15.11 -0.39
N SER A 82 12.93 -14.71 0.58
CA SER A 82 12.16 -13.46 0.52
C SER A 82 11.32 -13.39 -0.75
N ASP A 83 10.63 -14.49 -1.06
CA ASP A 83 10.04 -14.75 -2.37
C ASP A 83 9.27 -13.54 -2.91
N PRO A 84 9.82 -12.87 -3.94
CA PRO A 84 9.28 -11.60 -4.41
C PRO A 84 8.23 -11.79 -5.52
N ARG A 85 8.00 -13.02 -5.98
CA ARG A 85 7.22 -13.29 -7.20
C ARG A 85 5.74 -13.03 -7.00
N LEU A 86 5.20 -13.39 -5.83
CA LEU A 86 3.79 -13.19 -5.52
C LEU A 86 3.42 -11.70 -5.57
N ILE A 87 4.20 -10.86 -4.88
CA ILE A 87 3.95 -9.41 -4.86
C ILE A 87 4.20 -8.78 -6.25
N ALA A 88 5.20 -9.23 -7.00
CA ALA A 88 5.46 -8.72 -8.35
C ALA A 88 4.28 -8.95 -9.28
N ASN A 89 3.70 -10.15 -9.24
CA ASN A 89 2.53 -10.49 -10.07
C ASN A 89 1.30 -9.67 -9.68
N MET A 90 1.08 -9.49 -8.38
CA MET A 90 0.01 -8.65 -7.87
C MET A 90 0.18 -7.18 -8.33
N LEU A 91 1.38 -6.61 -8.23
CA LEU A 91 1.68 -5.25 -8.70
C LEU A 91 1.38 -5.09 -10.19
N ARG A 92 1.75 -6.07 -11.03
CA ARG A 92 1.41 -6.08 -12.46
C ARG A 92 -0.09 -6.10 -12.69
N ARG A 93 -0.81 -7.01 -12.03
CA ARG A 93 -2.27 -7.16 -12.18
C ARG A 93 -3.03 -5.90 -11.77
N LEU A 94 -2.60 -5.23 -10.71
CA LEU A 94 -3.19 -3.96 -10.29
C LEU A 94 -2.84 -2.82 -11.22
N ALA A 95 -1.60 -2.74 -11.70
CA ALA A 95 -1.21 -1.73 -12.68
C ALA A 95 -2.01 -1.81 -13.98
N LEU A 96 -2.41 -3.02 -14.41
CA LEU A 96 -3.28 -3.23 -15.58
C LEU A 96 -4.71 -2.68 -15.39
N THR A 97 -5.15 -2.44 -14.15
CA THR A 97 -6.48 -1.88 -13.89
C THR A 97 -6.55 -0.37 -14.11
N GLN A 98 -5.42 0.28 -14.36
CA GLN A 98 -5.33 1.71 -14.60
C GLN A 98 -6.03 2.10 -15.92
N GLN A 99 -7.10 2.88 -15.84
CA GLN A 99 -7.88 3.34 -17.00
C GLN A 99 -7.65 4.82 -17.26
N GLY A 100 -7.16 5.17 -18.46
CA GLY A 100 -6.95 6.57 -18.86
C GLY A 100 -5.93 7.29 -17.99
N ASP A 101 -6.36 8.39 -17.36
CA ASP A 101 -5.60 9.19 -16.38
C ASP A 101 -6.20 9.11 -14.97
N ASP A 102 -7.10 8.16 -14.74
CA ASP A 102 -7.70 7.95 -13.42
C ASP A 102 -6.82 7.05 -12.53
N LEU A 103 -7.20 6.95 -11.26
CA LEU A 103 -6.60 6.00 -10.34
C LEU A 103 -6.84 4.57 -10.80
N MET A 104 -5.85 3.72 -10.53
CA MET A 104 -6.02 2.27 -10.63
C MET A 104 -7.09 1.78 -9.63
N LEU A 105 -7.58 0.56 -9.84
CA LEU A 105 -8.50 -0.06 -8.90
C LEU A 105 -7.78 -0.45 -7.61
N ALA A 106 -8.53 -0.46 -6.51
CA ALA A 106 -8.00 -0.80 -5.20
C ALA A 106 -7.71 -2.29 -5.02
N CYS A 107 -8.41 -3.15 -5.78
CA CYS A 107 -8.24 -4.59 -5.83
C CYS A 107 -8.31 -5.11 -7.27
N SER A 108 -7.64 -6.24 -7.53
CA SER A 108 -7.63 -6.92 -8.82
C SER A 108 -7.60 -8.44 -8.62
N PRO A 109 -8.26 -9.25 -9.47
CA PRO A 109 -9.31 -8.86 -10.42
C PRO A 109 -10.58 -8.43 -9.67
N SER A 110 -11.29 -7.43 -10.19
CA SER A 110 -12.46 -6.86 -9.53
C SER A 110 -13.44 -6.22 -10.50
N ASP A 111 -14.73 -6.48 -10.31
CA ASP A 111 -15.84 -5.84 -11.01
C ASP A 111 -16.44 -4.66 -10.22
N LEU A 112 -15.86 -4.31 -9.07
CA LEU A 112 -16.36 -3.21 -8.22
C LEU A 112 -16.49 -1.89 -8.98
N HIS A 113 -15.62 -1.67 -9.96
CA HIS A 113 -15.64 -0.49 -10.83
C HIS A 113 -16.86 -0.38 -11.76
N LEU A 114 -17.60 -1.48 -11.97
CA LEU A 114 -18.87 -1.48 -12.71
C LEU A 114 -20.01 -0.84 -11.92
N ARG A 115 -19.81 -0.57 -10.63
CA ARG A 115 -20.74 0.13 -9.73
C ARG A 115 -20.16 1.51 -9.38
N PRO A 116 -20.53 2.58 -10.09
CA PRO A 116 -19.95 3.92 -9.90
C PRO A 116 -20.11 4.47 -8.49
N GLU A 117 -21.14 4.05 -7.76
CA GLU A 117 -21.40 4.38 -6.36
C GLU A 117 -20.46 3.66 -5.38
N ASN A 118 -19.77 2.61 -5.84
CA ASN A 118 -18.90 1.82 -4.99
C ASN A 118 -17.57 2.55 -4.78
N VAL A 119 -17.53 3.24 -3.65
CA VAL A 119 -16.38 3.97 -3.15
C VAL A 119 -15.13 3.10 -2.93
N HIS A 120 -15.26 1.76 -2.85
CA HIS A 120 -14.13 0.84 -2.68
C HIS A 120 -13.48 0.46 -4.01
N ALA A 121 -14.10 0.76 -5.16
CA ALA A 121 -13.54 0.41 -6.46
C ALA A 121 -12.17 1.07 -6.70
N ARG A 122 -12.04 2.33 -6.27
CA ARG A 122 -10.80 3.10 -6.29
C ARG A 122 -10.58 3.61 -4.90
N ILE A 123 -9.38 3.46 -4.37
CA ILE A 123 -9.00 3.93 -3.05
C ILE A 123 -7.68 4.68 -3.20
N GLU A 124 -7.62 5.90 -2.68
CA GLU A 124 -6.49 6.80 -2.90
C GLU A 124 -5.20 6.31 -2.21
N ASP A 125 -5.26 5.86 -0.97
CA ASP A 125 -4.07 5.38 -0.26
C ASP A 125 -3.50 4.06 -0.83
N HIS A 126 -4.32 3.22 -1.48
CA HIS A 126 -3.87 2.01 -2.20
C HIS A 126 -2.84 2.31 -3.28
N VAL A 127 -2.94 3.48 -3.91
CA VAL A 127 -2.00 3.96 -4.91
C VAL A 127 -0.66 4.30 -4.26
N CYS A 128 -0.69 4.90 -3.07
CA CYS A 128 0.51 5.17 -2.27
C CYS A 128 1.17 3.83 -1.88
N PHE A 129 0.40 2.85 -1.43
CA PHE A 129 0.93 1.53 -1.11
C PHE A 129 1.57 0.84 -2.31
N LEU A 130 1.03 1.00 -3.53
CA LEU A 130 1.66 0.41 -4.72
C LEU A 130 3.06 0.98 -4.97
N VAL A 131 3.22 2.29 -4.85
CA VAL A 131 4.53 2.94 -5.01
C VAL A 131 5.51 2.48 -3.93
N GLN A 132 5.08 2.47 -2.66
CA GLN A 132 5.91 2.04 -1.54
C GLN A 132 6.27 0.55 -1.64
N THR A 133 5.33 -0.30 -2.07
CA THR A 133 5.56 -1.74 -2.28
C THR A 133 6.56 -1.96 -3.41
N LEU A 134 6.43 -1.23 -4.52
CA LEU A 134 7.36 -1.33 -5.65
C LEU A 134 8.78 -0.90 -5.23
N ARG A 135 8.91 0.17 -4.43
CA ARG A 135 10.21 0.59 -3.87
C ARG A 135 10.81 -0.50 -2.99
N ARG A 136 10.04 -1.06 -2.06
CA ARG A 136 10.49 -2.16 -1.17
C ARG A 136 10.82 -3.43 -1.94
N HIS A 137 10.06 -3.74 -2.98
CA HIS A 137 10.34 -4.86 -3.87
C HIS A 137 11.70 -4.66 -4.54
N TYR A 138 11.95 -3.48 -5.08
CA TYR A 138 13.25 -3.14 -5.69
C TYR A 138 14.40 -3.22 -4.67
N GLU A 139 14.23 -2.76 -3.43
CA GLU A 139 15.25 -2.94 -2.38
C GLU A 139 15.57 -4.41 -2.10
N ASN A 140 14.54 -5.26 -2.19
CA ASN A 140 14.65 -6.68 -1.90
C ASN A 140 15.30 -7.46 -3.04
N THR A 141 15.04 -7.09 -4.29
CA THR A 141 15.40 -7.89 -5.47
C THR A 141 16.42 -7.26 -6.39
N GLY A 142 16.56 -5.93 -6.37
CA GLY A 142 17.27 -5.18 -7.39
C GLY A 142 16.60 -5.20 -8.77
N ASP A 143 15.34 -5.66 -8.87
CA ASP A 143 14.62 -5.81 -10.15
C ASP A 143 14.22 -4.45 -10.73
N ALA A 144 15.14 -3.83 -11.47
CA ALA A 144 14.88 -2.59 -12.19
C ALA A 144 13.93 -2.76 -13.38
N GLU A 145 13.77 -3.98 -13.91
CA GLU A 145 12.88 -4.26 -15.03
C GLU A 145 11.42 -4.10 -14.63
N LEU A 146 11.02 -4.66 -13.48
CA LEU A 146 9.67 -4.44 -12.95
C LEU A 146 9.38 -2.96 -12.70
N VAL A 147 10.35 -2.22 -12.16
CA VAL A 147 10.17 -0.77 -11.96
C VAL A 147 9.99 -0.05 -13.31
N ARG A 148 10.78 -0.41 -14.32
CA ARG A 148 10.66 0.17 -15.67
C ARG A 148 9.32 -0.17 -16.33
N GLU A 149 8.85 -1.40 -16.14
CA GLU A 149 7.55 -1.90 -16.60
C GLU A 149 6.41 -1.06 -16.00
N LEU A 150 6.42 -0.84 -14.69
CA LEU A 150 5.36 -0.13 -13.98
C LEU A 150 5.51 1.40 -13.96
N TRP A 151 6.64 1.92 -14.43
CA TRP A 151 6.95 3.35 -14.42
C TRP A 151 5.89 4.26 -15.06
N PRO A 152 5.27 3.92 -16.22
CA PRO A 152 4.23 4.74 -16.81
C PRO A 152 3.00 4.87 -15.92
N VAL A 153 2.58 3.77 -15.28
CA VAL A 153 1.45 3.74 -14.35
C VAL A 153 1.77 4.58 -13.13
N LEU A 154 2.93 4.36 -12.50
CA LEU A 154 3.39 5.11 -11.33
C LEU A 154 3.42 6.62 -11.62
N THR A 155 3.92 7.04 -12.78
CA THR A 155 3.98 8.45 -13.15
C THR A 155 2.59 9.08 -13.21
N LYS A 156 1.60 8.40 -13.79
CA LYS A 156 0.22 8.89 -13.85
C LYS A 156 -0.44 8.94 -12.48
N GLN A 157 -0.24 7.90 -11.67
CA GLN A 157 -0.74 7.82 -10.31
C GLN A 157 -0.20 8.96 -9.42
N ILE A 158 1.11 9.23 -9.48
CA ILE A 158 1.71 10.37 -8.77
C ILE A 158 1.19 11.70 -9.32
N GLN A 159 1.06 11.83 -10.65
CA GLN A 159 0.55 13.06 -11.27
C GLN A 159 -0.89 13.36 -10.82
N TRP A 160 -1.74 12.34 -10.67
CA TRP A 160 -3.11 12.48 -10.20
C TRP A 160 -3.20 13.19 -8.83
N PHE A 161 -2.28 12.89 -7.91
CA PHE A 161 -2.18 13.58 -6.61
C PHE A 161 -1.65 15.00 -6.75
N LEU A 162 -0.63 15.20 -7.60
CA LEU A 162 -0.05 16.52 -7.83
C LEU A 162 -1.07 17.51 -8.42
N ASP A 163 -1.94 17.04 -9.30
CA ASP A 163 -3.01 17.84 -9.92
C ASP A 163 -4.10 18.24 -8.93
N ARG A 164 -4.21 17.51 -7.81
CA ARG A 164 -5.19 17.75 -6.74
C ARG A 164 -4.63 18.56 -5.57
N ARG A 165 -3.44 19.16 -5.73
CA ARG A 165 -2.90 20.08 -4.73
C ARG A 165 -3.70 21.37 -4.72
N THR A 166 -4.15 21.78 -3.54
CA THR A 166 -4.87 23.03 -3.35
C THR A 166 -3.90 24.22 -3.33
N LYS A 167 -4.45 25.44 -3.19
CA LYS A 167 -3.66 26.66 -2.94
C LYS A 167 -2.80 26.58 -1.68
N ARG A 168 -3.13 25.71 -0.72
CA ARG A 168 -2.33 25.45 0.49
C ARG A 168 -1.14 24.52 0.21
N GLY A 169 -1.07 23.91 -0.97
CA GLY A 169 0.00 23.02 -1.37
C GLY A 169 -0.12 21.59 -0.82
N VAL A 170 -1.23 21.26 -0.15
CA VAL A 170 -1.60 19.90 0.27
C VAL A 170 -2.60 19.31 -0.72
N VAL A 171 -2.68 17.98 -0.78
CA VAL A 171 -3.59 17.24 -1.66
C VAL A 171 -5.00 17.27 -1.09
N HIS A 172 -5.97 17.56 -1.95
CA HIS A 172 -7.39 17.42 -1.68
C HIS A 172 -7.95 16.19 -2.39
N ALA A 173 -8.27 15.18 -1.61
CA ALA A 173 -8.79 13.91 -2.08
C ALA A 173 -9.56 13.24 -0.92
N ARG A 174 -10.12 12.07 -1.16
CA ARG A 174 -10.85 11.37 -0.11
C ARG A 174 -9.87 10.79 0.90
N GLU A 175 -10.05 11.14 2.17
CA GLU A 175 -9.36 10.46 3.25
C GLU A 175 -10.00 9.08 3.44
N TRP A 176 -9.22 8.01 3.36
CA TRP A 176 -9.77 6.64 3.36
C TRP A 176 -9.51 5.84 4.66
N PHE A 177 -10.19 4.70 4.72
CA PHE A 177 -10.54 3.83 5.85
C PHE A 177 -9.40 3.14 6.59
N LEU A 178 -8.19 3.01 6.02
CA LEU A 178 -7.09 2.32 6.75
C LEU A 178 -6.67 3.06 8.04
N HIS A 179 -7.19 4.27 8.22
CA HIS A 179 -7.17 5.01 9.46
C HIS A 179 -8.60 5.14 10.01
N PHE A 180 -9.15 4.02 10.50
CA PHE A 180 -10.42 3.94 11.23
C PHE A 180 -10.56 5.03 12.30
N ASP A 181 -9.41 5.44 12.82
CA ASP A 181 -9.27 6.43 13.88
C ASP A 181 -9.12 7.88 13.36
N ASN A 182 -9.40 8.16 12.08
CA ASN A 182 -9.47 9.53 11.58
C ASN A 182 -10.93 10.03 11.54
N PRO A 183 -11.32 11.10 12.27
CA PRO A 183 -12.69 11.62 12.25
C PRO A 183 -13.14 12.18 10.89
N VAL A 184 -12.23 12.41 9.94
CA VAL A 184 -12.57 12.80 8.55
C VAL A 184 -12.56 11.63 7.56
N SER A 185 -12.54 10.38 8.03
CA SER A 185 -12.62 9.18 7.19
C SER A 185 -13.79 9.25 6.19
N PHE A 186 -13.57 8.77 4.96
CA PHE A 186 -14.49 8.75 3.81
C PHE A 186 -14.86 10.12 3.24
N GLN A 187 -14.26 11.21 3.72
CA GLN A 187 -14.63 12.56 3.29
C GLN A 187 -13.60 13.15 2.33
N MET A 188 -14.09 13.88 1.32
CA MET A 188 -13.26 14.71 0.45
C MET A 188 -12.71 15.90 1.23
N CYS A 189 -11.43 15.87 1.56
CA CYS A 189 -10.80 16.92 2.37
C CYS A 189 -9.29 16.99 2.10
N GLU A 190 -8.63 17.95 2.74
CA GLU A 190 -7.16 17.93 2.84
C GLU A 190 -6.80 17.10 4.07
N GLY A 191 -6.94 15.78 3.93
CA GLY A 191 -6.76 14.83 5.02
C GLY A 191 -5.28 14.63 5.37
N THR A 192 -4.99 14.53 6.67
CA THR A 192 -3.62 14.46 7.16
C THR A 192 -2.96 13.13 6.81
N THR A 193 -3.66 12.00 6.96
CA THR A 193 -3.02 10.71 6.77
C THR A 193 -2.78 10.40 5.30
N LEU A 194 -3.73 10.74 4.42
CA LEU A 194 -3.49 10.64 2.99
C LEU A 194 -2.29 11.50 2.55
N ASN A 195 -2.20 12.75 3.02
CA ASN A 195 -1.08 13.62 2.65
C ASN A 195 0.27 13.09 3.16
N ALA A 196 0.31 12.44 4.33
CA ALA A 196 1.51 11.79 4.83
C ALA A 196 1.91 10.58 3.95
N MET A 197 0.93 9.80 3.47
CA MET A 197 1.19 8.68 2.55
C MET A 197 1.64 9.16 1.17
N VAL A 198 1.04 10.24 0.65
CA VAL A 198 1.47 10.87 -0.61
C VAL A 198 2.87 11.42 -0.49
N TYR A 199 3.23 12.03 0.66
CA TYR A 199 4.60 12.47 0.94
C TYR A 199 5.58 11.30 0.79
N ARG A 200 5.31 10.17 1.46
CA ARG A 200 6.17 8.99 1.37
C ARG A 200 6.20 8.40 -0.05
N ALA A 201 5.06 8.36 -0.74
CA ALA A 201 4.99 7.88 -2.12
C ALA A 201 5.78 8.78 -3.09
N LEU A 202 5.83 10.10 -2.86
CA LEU A 202 6.63 11.02 -3.67
C LEU A 202 8.14 10.85 -3.42
N GLU A 203 8.55 10.57 -2.18
CA GLU A 203 9.93 10.20 -1.87
C GLU A 203 10.33 8.91 -2.59
N ASP A 204 9.54 7.85 -2.41
CA ASP A 204 9.81 6.55 -3.03
C ASP A 204 9.77 6.66 -4.58
N ALA A 205 8.91 7.49 -5.15
CA ALA A 205 8.88 7.78 -6.59
C ALA A 205 10.12 8.56 -7.07
N ALA A 206 10.66 9.46 -6.25
CA ALA A 206 11.89 10.18 -6.57
C ALA A 206 13.07 9.21 -6.60
N ASP A 207 13.21 8.35 -5.59
CA ASP A 207 14.25 7.30 -5.54
C ASP A 207 14.19 6.37 -6.76
N LEU A 208 13.00 5.88 -7.09
CA LEU A 208 12.79 5.02 -8.26
C LEU A 208 13.12 5.75 -9.57
N ALA A 209 12.84 7.07 -9.66
CA ALA A 209 13.22 7.88 -10.81
C ALA A 209 14.74 8.01 -10.94
N GLU A 210 15.46 8.27 -9.84
CA GLU A 210 16.92 8.37 -9.82
C GLU A 210 17.56 7.06 -10.26
N MET A 211 17.08 5.95 -9.71
CA MET A 211 17.52 4.61 -10.06
C MET A 211 17.37 4.32 -11.56
N LEU A 212 16.25 4.73 -12.18
CA LEU A 212 16.04 4.58 -13.62
C LEU A 212 16.81 5.60 -14.48
N GLY A 213 17.65 6.45 -13.89
CA GLY A 213 18.38 7.51 -14.60
C GLY A 213 17.49 8.66 -15.08
N LYS A 214 16.28 8.82 -14.52
CA LYS A 214 15.30 9.85 -14.89
C LYS A 214 15.48 11.10 -14.03
N SER A 215 16.68 11.70 -14.06
CA SER A 215 17.10 12.77 -13.14
C SER A 215 16.16 13.99 -13.11
N GLU A 216 15.55 14.36 -14.25
CA GLU A 216 14.57 15.46 -14.27
C GLU A 216 13.29 15.12 -13.48
N ARG A 217 12.79 13.90 -13.63
CA ARG A 217 11.61 13.43 -12.89
C ARG A 217 11.91 13.30 -11.41
N ALA A 218 13.08 12.75 -11.07
CA ALA A 218 13.58 12.70 -9.69
C ALA A 218 13.58 14.09 -9.04
N ARG A 219 14.22 15.09 -9.68
CA ARG A 219 14.25 16.47 -9.17
C ARG A 219 12.85 17.06 -9.00
N ARG A 220 11.94 16.82 -9.95
CA ARG A 220 10.55 17.29 -9.84
C ARG A 220 9.81 16.64 -8.68
N HIS A 221 9.96 15.33 -8.47
CA HIS A 221 9.35 14.62 -7.35
C HIS A 221 9.96 15.05 -6.01
N ALA A 222 11.28 15.21 -5.92
CA ALA A 222 11.95 15.72 -4.72
C ALA A 222 11.50 17.17 -4.38
N ALA A 223 11.37 18.05 -5.38
CA ALA A 223 10.87 19.40 -5.18
C ALA A 223 9.40 19.41 -4.73
N ALA A 224 8.56 18.54 -5.30
CA ALA A 224 7.17 18.36 -4.88
C ALA A 224 7.07 17.85 -3.45
N THR A 225 7.89 16.87 -3.07
CA THR A 225 8.03 16.32 -1.71
C THR A 225 8.39 17.42 -0.72
N ALA A 226 9.45 18.19 -0.98
CA ALA A 226 9.89 19.26 -0.09
C ALA A 226 8.82 20.36 0.04
N SER A 227 8.11 20.66 -1.04
CA SER A 227 6.98 21.60 -1.03
C SER A 227 5.81 21.08 -0.19
N LEU A 228 5.45 19.81 -0.36
CA LEU A 228 4.38 19.16 0.40
C LEU A 228 4.71 19.09 1.89
N HIS A 229 5.93 18.70 2.27
CA HIS A 229 6.37 18.66 3.66
C HIS A 229 6.24 20.03 4.36
N ARG A 230 6.66 21.10 3.69
CA ARG A 230 6.50 22.47 4.23
C ARG A 230 5.04 22.90 4.34
N ALA A 231 4.18 22.49 3.41
CA ALA A 231 2.76 22.79 3.45
C ALA A 231 2.05 22.00 4.56
N PHE A 232 2.37 20.70 4.66
CA PHE A 232 1.88 19.76 5.66
C PHE A 232 2.11 20.28 7.07
N ASN A 233 3.36 20.57 7.44
CA ASN A 233 3.69 21.07 8.77
C ASN A 233 3.15 22.48 9.04
N ARG A 234 2.99 23.32 8.02
CA ARG A 234 2.44 24.67 8.21
C ARG A 234 0.94 24.65 8.49
N HIS A 235 0.20 23.77 7.82
CA HIS A 235 -1.24 23.80 7.82
C HIS A 235 -1.88 22.76 8.76
N LEU A 236 -1.26 21.58 8.90
CA LEU A 236 -1.84 20.44 9.60
C LEU A 236 -1.23 20.18 10.98
N TRP A 237 -0.08 20.77 11.31
CA TRP A 237 0.48 20.68 12.66
C TRP A 237 -0.27 21.59 13.63
N ASP A 238 -0.58 21.06 14.82
CA ASP A 238 -1.05 21.82 15.97
C ASP A 238 0.03 21.82 17.06
N ALA A 239 0.70 22.96 17.22
CA ALA A 239 1.72 23.12 18.26
C ALA A 239 1.14 23.10 19.69
N THR A 240 -0.16 23.37 19.85
CA THR A 240 -0.82 23.44 21.17
C THR A 240 -1.05 22.05 21.72
N SER A 241 -1.56 21.13 20.90
CA SER A 241 -1.78 19.73 21.27
C SER A 241 -0.54 18.87 21.07
N GLY A 242 0.47 19.35 20.32
CA GLY A 242 1.64 18.56 19.94
C GLY A 242 1.30 17.42 18.98
N THR A 243 0.19 17.54 18.25
CA THR A 243 -0.32 16.52 17.32
C THR A 243 -0.70 17.16 15.99
N TYR A 244 -0.99 16.34 14.99
CA TYR A 244 -1.60 16.85 13.75
C TYR A 244 -3.12 16.88 13.87
N TYR A 245 -3.74 17.85 13.19
CA TYR A 245 -5.17 17.83 12.89
C TYR A 245 -5.53 16.58 12.08
N ALA A 246 -6.77 16.13 12.14
CA ALA A 246 -7.31 15.07 11.29
C ALA A 246 -7.27 15.42 9.80
N GLY A 247 -7.50 16.70 9.51
CA GLY A 247 -7.47 17.27 8.17
C GLY A 247 -8.08 18.66 8.13
N ILE A 248 -8.15 19.26 6.95
CA ILE A 248 -8.87 20.52 6.70
C ILE A 248 -10.07 20.24 5.81
N ARG A 249 -11.27 20.46 6.36
CA ARG A 249 -12.55 20.31 5.67
C ARG A 249 -13.20 21.67 5.49
N GLU A 250 -13.55 22.03 4.25
CA GLU A 250 -14.16 23.34 3.93
C GLU A 250 -13.36 24.54 4.48
N GLY A 251 -12.03 24.41 4.55
CA GLY A 251 -11.14 25.44 5.11
C GLY A 251 -11.07 25.50 6.64
N LYS A 252 -11.79 24.64 7.35
CA LYS A 252 -11.73 24.50 8.81
C LYS A 252 -10.85 23.31 9.19
N LYS A 253 -9.99 23.50 10.18
CA LYS A 253 -9.16 22.44 10.76
C LYS A 253 -10.03 21.55 11.65
N THR A 254 -9.97 20.25 11.43
CA THR A 254 -10.68 19.25 12.26
C THR A 254 -9.69 18.68 13.27
N PRO A 255 -9.98 18.73 14.57
CA PRO A 255 -9.20 18.03 15.60
C PRO A 255 -9.06 16.53 15.32
N SER A 256 -8.02 15.91 15.86
CA SER A 256 -7.78 14.47 15.75
C SER A 256 -8.51 13.63 16.81
N ASP A 257 -9.24 14.25 17.73
CA ASP A 257 -9.96 13.55 18.79
C ASP A 257 -11.38 13.15 18.36
N PHE A 258 -11.78 11.93 18.75
CA PHE A 258 -13.15 11.43 18.56
C PHE A 258 -14.16 11.96 19.56
N SER A 259 -13.72 12.78 20.53
CA SER A 259 -14.56 13.20 21.66
C SER A 259 -15.71 14.15 21.28
N LEU A 260 -15.76 14.60 20.03
CA LEU A 260 -16.73 15.56 19.49
C LEU A 260 -17.85 14.92 18.63
N ARG A 261 -18.23 13.66 18.92
CA ARG A 261 -19.44 13.04 18.34
C ARG A 261 -20.67 13.27 19.21
#